data_AF-A0A838Y9C5-F1
#
_entry.id   AF-A0A838Y9C5-F1
#
_cell.length_a   1.000
_cell.length_b   1.000
_cell.length_c   1.000
_cell.angle_alpha   90.00
_cell.angle_beta   90.00
_cell.angle_gamma   90.00
#
_symmetry.space_group_name_H-M   'P 1'
#
loop_
_entity.id
_entity.type
_entity.pdbx_description
1 polymer ?
#
loop_
_entity_poly.entity_id
_entity_poly.type
_entity_poly.pdbx_seq_one_letter_code
_entity_poly.pdbx_strand_id
1 'polypeptide(L)'
;MLKTTIATPTTTGGAPDHCFGQPRAGPGAAGPHAAGPHAAGPHAAQAVNGDAGAYLRLAEGMEEKYLHYGSELSTRKRALVGLELYVEPAGDDAVSQRATERVEQALAPIKENLFDILDAIGKGFSVNEIDGETSAKQWMPAGLSYLQPYWLQIRREEPETLYLRTDTNTYGDALAPYKFITHKIKAKSGVLIRGGLARMACGAFLFSNYAIKDWATFAEAYGRPLRVGTLADPAEQKLLNTLADHFHPE
;
A
#
# COMPACT_ATOMS: atom_id res chain seq x y z
N MET A 1 -17.64 -24.80 -0.70
CA MET A 1 -16.36 -25.53 -0.66
C MET A 1 -15.63 -25.28 -1.96
N LEU A 2 -14.68 -24.33 -1.99
CA LEU A 2 -13.80 -24.15 -3.14
C LEU A 2 -12.61 -25.10 -2.98
N LYS A 3 -12.49 -26.08 -3.88
CA LYS A 3 -11.31 -26.95 -4.00
C LYS A 3 -10.22 -26.17 -4.72
N THR A 4 -9.14 -25.84 -4.03
CA THR A 4 -7.93 -25.26 -4.62
C THR A 4 -7.00 -26.40 -5.04
N THR A 5 -6.76 -26.52 -6.34
CA THR A 5 -5.83 -27.48 -6.93
C THR A 5 -4.40 -27.20 -6.47
N ILE A 6 -3.80 -28.14 -5.75
CA ILE A 6 -2.38 -28.13 -5.36
C ILE A 6 -1.56 -28.57 -6.59
N ALA A 7 -0.64 -27.72 -7.05
CA ALA A 7 0.31 -28.07 -8.10
C ALA A 7 1.41 -28.97 -7.53
N THR A 8 1.69 -30.08 -8.22
CA THR A 8 2.68 -31.10 -7.84
C THR A 8 4.12 -30.57 -7.96
N PRO A 9 5.03 -30.81 -6.99
CA PRO A 9 6.41 -30.36 -7.08
C PRO A 9 7.28 -31.32 -7.90
N THR A 10 7.92 -30.80 -8.96
CA THR A 10 9.03 -31.48 -9.65
C THR A 10 10.32 -31.24 -8.88
N THR A 11 10.93 -32.32 -8.40
CA THR A 11 12.20 -32.29 -7.66
C THR A 11 13.36 -32.27 -8.64
N THR A 12 14.12 -31.17 -8.72
CA THR A 12 15.48 -31.20 -9.28
C THR A 12 16.37 -30.38 -8.37
N GLY A 13 17.26 -31.08 -7.67
CA GLY A 13 18.27 -30.47 -6.80
C GLY A 13 19.33 -29.72 -7.61
N GLY A 14 19.69 -28.55 -7.10
CA GLY A 14 20.81 -27.75 -7.55
C GLY A 14 20.98 -26.61 -6.55
N ALA A 15 21.97 -26.72 -5.68
CA ALA A 15 22.34 -25.64 -4.77
C ALA A 15 22.91 -24.46 -5.59
N PRO A 16 22.65 -23.21 -5.17
CA PRO A 16 23.64 -22.17 -5.32
C PRO A 16 24.07 -21.63 -3.95
N ASP A 17 25.38 -21.66 -3.76
CA ASP A 17 26.10 -20.98 -2.71
C ASP A 17 25.96 -19.45 -2.82
N HIS A 18 26.03 -18.80 -1.65
CA HIS A 18 26.33 -17.38 -1.43
C HIS A 18 25.36 -16.32 -2.01
N CYS A 19 24.27 -16.03 -1.29
CA CYS A 19 23.55 -14.74 -1.39
C CYS A 19 22.68 -14.46 -0.13
N PHE A 20 23.21 -14.67 1.08
CA PHE A 20 22.56 -14.21 2.32
C PHE A 20 23.17 -12.88 2.75
N GLY A 21 22.80 -11.83 2.02
CA GLY A 21 22.98 -10.45 2.42
C GLY A 21 21.70 -9.71 2.05
N GLN A 22 21.18 -8.90 2.97
CA GLN A 22 20.17 -7.90 2.63
C GLN A 22 20.59 -7.19 1.34
N PRO A 23 19.68 -6.92 0.39
CA PRO A 23 20.03 -6.08 -0.75
C PRO A 23 20.53 -4.74 -0.19
N ARG A 24 21.84 -4.49 -0.33
CA ARG A 24 22.45 -3.22 0.07
C ARG A 24 21.80 -2.14 -0.80
N ALA A 25 21.01 -1.29 -0.15
CA ALA A 25 20.35 -0.15 -0.75
C ALA A 25 21.36 0.69 -1.55
N GLY A 26 21.08 0.91 -2.83
CA GLY A 26 21.73 1.94 -3.61
C GLY A 26 21.48 3.33 -3.03
N PRO A 27 22.47 4.24 -3.06
CA PRO A 27 22.28 5.61 -2.61
C PRO A 27 21.48 6.37 -3.68
N GLY A 28 20.15 6.32 -3.59
CA GLY A 28 19.28 7.01 -4.55
C GLY A 28 17.78 6.94 -4.27
N ALA A 29 17.33 6.04 -3.40
CA ALA A 29 15.94 6.00 -2.97
C ALA A 29 15.66 7.12 -1.96
N ALA A 30 15.27 8.30 -2.47
CA ALA A 30 14.69 9.35 -1.64
C ALA A 30 13.62 8.74 -0.72
N GLY A 31 13.76 8.95 0.59
CA GLY A 31 12.86 8.41 1.62
C GLY A 31 11.40 8.81 1.39
N PRO A 32 10.46 8.16 2.09
CA PRO A 32 9.04 8.33 1.85
C PRO A 32 8.60 9.72 2.31
N HIS A 33 8.55 10.68 1.38
CA HIS A 33 7.72 11.86 1.60
C HIS A 33 6.26 11.40 1.52
N ALA A 34 5.71 11.02 2.68
CA ALA A 34 4.32 10.64 2.86
C ALA A 34 3.42 11.64 2.13
N ALA A 35 2.63 11.17 1.15
CA ALA A 35 1.87 12.01 0.24
C ALA A 35 1.03 13.04 1.01
N GLY A 36 1.52 14.27 1.16
CA GLY A 36 0.73 15.38 1.70
C GLY A 36 -0.47 15.63 0.79
N PRO A 37 -1.54 16.27 1.27
CA PRO A 37 -2.70 16.58 0.42
C PRO A 37 -2.30 17.34 -0.87
N HIS A 38 -1.23 18.15 -0.83
CA HIS A 38 -0.67 18.82 -2.00
C HIS A 38 0.04 17.87 -3.00
N ALA A 39 0.64 16.78 -2.54
CA ALA A 39 1.31 15.78 -3.37
C ALA A 39 0.35 14.70 -3.89
N ALA A 40 -0.81 14.51 -3.23
CA ALA A 40 -1.81 13.52 -3.61
C ALA A 40 -2.39 13.77 -5.01
N GLY A 41 -2.64 15.03 -5.39
CA GLY A 41 -3.12 15.38 -6.75
C GLY A 41 -2.13 14.97 -7.85
N PRO A 42 -0.86 15.43 -7.79
CA PRO A 42 0.19 15.00 -8.73
C PRO A 42 0.38 13.48 -8.77
N HIS A 43 0.40 12.80 -7.62
CA HIS A 43 0.52 11.34 -7.59
C HIS A 43 -0.70 10.63 -8.18
N ALA A 44 -1.91 11.13 -7.94
CA ALA A 44 -3.11 10.61 -8.59
C ALA A 44 -3.04 10.80 -10.12
N ALA A 45 -2.59 11.95 -10.60
CA ALA A 45 -2.39 12.19 -12.04
C ALA A 45 -1.32 11.24 -12.64
N GLN A 46 -0.18 11.08 -11.98
CA GLN A 46 0.87 10.13 -12.38
C GLN A 46 0.38 8.67 -12.35
N ALA A 47 -0.37 8.29 -11.32
CA ALA A 47 -1.00 6.97 -11.21
C ALA A 47 -2.08 6.73 -12.28
N VAL A 48 -2.76 7.80 -12.73
CA VAL A 48 -3.65 7.74 -13.90
C VAL A 48 -2.87 7.49 -15.18
N ASN A 49 -1.73 8.17 -15.33
CA ASN A 49 -0.81 8.03 -16.45
C ASN A 49 0.01 6.73 -16.44
N GLY A 50 -0.16 5.88 -15.42
CA GLY A 50 0.42 4.53 -15.38
C GLY A 50 1.68 4.37 -14.53
N ASP A 51 2.08 5.39 -13.76
CA ASP A 51 3.19 5.25 -12.81
C ASP A 51 2.75 4.39 -11.61
N ALA A 52 3.30 3.17 -11.55
CA ALA A 52 3.05 2.22 -10.47
C ALA A 52 3.63 2.71 -9.12
N GLY A 53 4.79 3.35 -9.12
CA GLY A 53 5.42 3.84 -7.90
C GLY A 53 4.63 5.00 -7.28
N ALA A 54 4.14 5.93 -8.11
CA ALA A 54 3.26 6.99 -7.65
C ALA A 54 1.95 6.44 -7.07
N TYR A 55 1.39 5.40 -7.70
CA TYR A 55 0.20 4.73 -7.18
C TYR A 55 0.43 4.08 -5.81
N LEU A 56 1.54 3.36 -5.62
CA LEU A 56 1.83 2.69 -4.36
C LEU A 56 2.05 3.70 -3.21
N ARG A 57 2.77 4.79 -3.47
CA ARG A 57 2.93 5.89 -2.50
C ARG A 57 1.60 6.56 -2.16
N LEU A 58 0.74 6.77 -3.16
CA LEU A 58 -0.60 7.31 -2.93
C LEU A 58 -1.45 6.35 -2.08
N ALA A 59 -1.42 5.05 -2.37
CA ALA A 59 -2.17 4.04 -1.63
C ALA A 59 -1.75 3.96 -0.15
N GLU A 60 -0.44 4.02 0.12
CA GLU A 60 0.11 4.07 1.47
C GLU A 60 -0.32 5.34 2.21
N GLY A 61 -0.12 6.52 1.61
CA GLY A 61 -0.55 7.79 2.23
C GLY A 61 -2.06 7.88 2.44
N MET A 62 -2.86 7.23 1.59
CA MET A 62 -4.31 7.13 1.77
C MET A 62 -4.68 6.22 2.96
N GLU A 63 -4.01 5.09 3.14
CA GLU A 63 -4.24 4.20 4.29
C GLU A 63 -3.92 4.91 5.61
N GLU A 64 -2.88 5.75 5.64
CA GLU A 64 -2.51 6.54 6.82
C GLU A 64 -3.45 7.72 7.10
N LYS A 65 -3.86 8.47 6.05
CA LYS A 65 -4.52 9.78 6.20
C LYS A 65 -6.03 9.73 6.05
N TYR A 66 -6.55 8.72 5.35
CA TYR A 66 -7.99 8.61 5.14
C TYR A 66 -8.62 7.66 6.16
N LEU A 67 -9.01 8.20 7.31
CA LEU A 67 -9.47 7.42 8.47
C LEU A 67 -10.57 6.40 8.15
N HIS A 68 -11.57 6.79 7.35
CA HIS A 68 -12.64 5.86 6.97
C HIS A 68 -12.12 4.68 6.14
N TYR A 69 -11.24 4.95 5.17
CA TYR A 69 -10.62 3.90 4.36
C TYR A 69 -9.69 2.99 5.17
N GLY A 70 -8.85 3.58 6.04
CA GLY A 70 -8.01 2.81 6.95
C GLY A 70 -8.82 1.92 7.91
N SER A 71 -9.98 2.40 8.37
CA SER A 71 -10.93 1.62 9.18
C SER A 71 -11.49 0.43 8.39
N GLU A 72 -11.99 0.65 7.18
CA GLU A 72 -12.55 -0.43 6.34
C GLU A 72 -11.50 -1.49 5.97
N LEU A 73 -10.27 -1.07 5.64
CA LEU A 73 -9.16 -2.01 5.40
C LEU A 73 -8.83 -2.81 6.66
N SER A 74 -8.75 -2.14 7.81
CA SER A 74 -8.46 -2.80 9.10
C SER A 74 -9.53 -3.84 9.46
N THR A 75 -10.81 -3.52 9.26
CA THR A 75 -11.92 -4.46 9.49
C THR A 75 -11.77 -5.70 8.61
N ARG A 76 -11.47 -5.53 7.32
CA ARG A 76 -11.28 -6.65 6.38
C ARG A 76 -10.05 -7.50 6.74
N LYS A 77 -8.92 -6.86 7.06
CA LYS A 77 -7.70 -7.56 7.48
C LYS A 77 -7.96 -8.39 8.74
N ARG A 78 -8.56 -7.79 9.77
CA ARG A 78 -8.86 -8.46 11.05
C ARG A 78 -9.88 -9.59 10.91
N ALA A 79 -10.88 -9.44 10.04
CA ALA A 79 -11.85 -10.50 9.77
C ALA A 79 -11.20 -11.79 9.25
N LEU A 80 -10.10 -11.67 8.50
CA LEU A 80 -9.32 -12.81 7.99
C LEU A 80 -8.28 -13.30 9.01
N VAL A 81 -7.63 -12.39 9.72
CA VAL A 81 -6.64 -12.73 10.76
C VAL A 81 -7.26 -13.55 11.91
N GLY A 82 -8.54 -13.32 12.22
CA GLY A 82 -9.26 -14.08 13.23
C GLY A 82 -9.68 -15.49 12.82
N LEU A 83 -9.42 -15.92 11.58
CA LEU A 83 -9.81 -17.26 11.12
C LEU A 83 -8.76 -18.30 11.52
N GLU A 84 -9.23 -19.44 12.02
CA GLU A 84 -8.38 -20.59 12.25
C GLU A 84 -8.02 -21.25 10.91
N LEU A 85 -6.72 -21.41 10.64
CA LEU A 85 -6.25 -22.19 9.50
C LEU A 85 -6.14 -23.66 9.91
N TYR A 86 -6.78 -24.51 9.13
CA TYR A 86 -6.76 -25.97 9.24
C TYR A 86 -6.13 -26.57 7.99
N VAL A 87 -5.28 -27.58 8.16
CA VAL A 87 -4.68 -28.33 7.06
C VAL A 87 -5.41 -29.66 6.93
N GLU A 88 -6.12 -29.84 5.82
CA GLU A 88 -6.78 -31.11 5.53
C GLU A 88 -5.74 -32.16 5.13
N PRO A 89 -5.71 -33.34 5.77
CA PRO A 89 -4.80 -34.42 5.37
C PRO A 89 -5.14 -34.92 3.98
N ALA A 90 -4.12 -35.27 3.21
CA ALA A 90 -4.28 -35.79 1.85
C ALA A 90 -4.89 -37.21 1.81
N GLY A 91 -4.85 -37.94 2.93
CA GLY A 91 -5.37 -39.28 3.10
C GLY A 91 -5.27 -39.75 4.55
N ASP A 92 -5.83 -40.93 4.84
CA ASP A 92 -5.90 -41.49 6.20
C ASP A 92 -4.64 -42.23 6.65
N ASP A 93 -3.63 -42.34 5.78
CA ASP A 93 -2.38 -43.04 6.08
C ASP A 93 -1.45 -42.22 7.01
N ALA A 94 -0.57 -42.93 7.72
CA ALA A 94 0.32 -42.29 8.69
C ALA A 94 1.34 -41.32 8.06
N VAL A 95 1.62 -41.43 6.75
CA VAL A 95 2.52 -40.50 6.05
C VAL A 95 1.80 -39.19 5.79
N SER A 96 0.55 -39.25 5.33
CA SER A 96 -0.33 -38.10 5.14
C SER A 96 -0.52 -37.31 6.44
N GLN A 97 -0.78 -38.00 7.55
CA GLN A 97 -0.91 -37.35 8.87
C GLN A 97 0.37 -36.62 9.30
N ARG A 98 1.54 -37.27 9.17
CA ARG A 98 2.84 -36.63 9.47
C ARG A 98 3.16 -35.47 8.53
N ALA A 99 2.72 -35.52 7.28
CA ALA A 99 2.89 -34.42 6.34
C ALA A 99 2.01 -33.22 6.74
N THR A 100 0.76 -33.46 7.16
CA THR A 100 -0.13 -32.44 7.72
C THR A 100 0.50 -31.71 8.89
N GLU A 101 1.01 -32.43 9.88
CA GLU A 101 1.68 -31.85 11.06
C GLU A 101 2.85 -30.93 10.66
N ARG A 102 3.64 -31.33 9.65
CA ARG A 102 4.75 -30.52 9.14
C ARG A 102 4.28 -29.25 8.44
N VAL A 103 3.22 -29.33 7.65
CA VAL A 103 2.64 -28.17 6.96
C VAL A 103 2.04 -27.21 8.00
N GLU A 104 1.34 -27.72 9.01
CA GLU A 104 0.80 -26.89 10.09
C GLU A 104 1.88 -26.10 10.82
N GLN A 105 3.02 -26.73 11.11
CA GLN A 105 4.19 -26.04 11.67
C GLN A 105 4.75 -24.97 10.72
N ALA A 106 4.89 -25.30 9.43
CA ALA A 106 5.38 -24.36 8.42
C ALA A 106 4.43 -23.17 8.15
N LEU A 107 3.14 -23.28 8.52
CA LEU A 107 2.16 -22.20 8.39
C LEU A 107 2.23 -21.16 9.52
N ALA A 108 2.93 -21.42 10.63
CA ALA A 108 2.97 -20.48 11.76
C ALA A 108 3.45 -19.07 11.36
N PRO A 109 4.55 -18.90 10.60
CA PRO A 109 4.98 -17.58 10.13
C PRO A 109 3.94 -16.86 9.25
N ILE A 110 3.15 -17.61 8.47
CA ILE A 110 2.08 -17.04 7.64
C ILE A 110 0.96 -16.48 8.53
N LYS A 111 0.60 -17.18 9.62
CA LYS A 111 -0.42 -16.71 10.57
C LYS A 111 0.01 -15.42 11.25
N GLU A 112 1.27 -15.35 11.68
CA GLU A 112 1.83 -14.19 12.37
C GLU A 112 1.92 -12.95 11.47
N ASN A 113 2.25 -13.15 10.19
CA ASN A 113 2.43 -12.06 9.22
C ASN A 113 1.23 -11.88 8.29
N LEU A 114 0.07 -12.46 8.63
CA LEU A 114 -1.12 -12.42 7.78
C LEU A 114 -1.61 -10.99 7.56
N PHE A 115 -1.45 -10.11 8.54
CA PHE A 115 -1.81 -8.69 8.40
C PHE A 115 -1.05 -7.99 7.27
N ASP A 116 0.24 -8.29 7.12
CA ASP A 116 1.12 -7.72 6.10
C ASP A 116 0.92 -8.37 4.73
N ILE A 117 0.63 -9.68 4.71
CA ILE A 117 0.17 -10.38 3.50
C ILE A 117 -1.10 -9.72 2.94
N LEU A 118 -2.03 -9.33 3.83
CA LEU A 118 -3.30 -8.71 3.45
C LEU A 118 -3.20 -7.23 3.07
N ASP A 119 -2.01 -6.64 3.07
CA ASP A 119 -1.74 -5.34 2.43
C ASP A 119 -2.16 -5.34 0.93
N ALA A 120 -2.18 -6.52 0.31
CA ALA A 120 -2.69 -6.74 -1.03
C ALA A 120 -4.14 -6.23 -1.22
N ILE A 121 -4.96 -6.13 -0.17
CA ILE A 121 -6.35 -5.63 -0.29
C ILE A 121 -6.35 -4.16 -0.73
N GLY A 122 -5.47 -3.36 -0.15
CA GLY A 122 -5.34 -1.94 -0.49
C GLY A 122 -4.62 -1.76 -1.82
N LYS A 123 -3.43 -2.35 -1.94
CA LYS A 123 -2.49 -2.08 -3.03
C LYS A 123 -2.68 -2.97 -4.27
N GLY A 124 -3.30 -4.14 -4.12
CA GLY A 124 -3.54 -5.14 -5.17
C GLY A 124 -2.60 -6.34 -5.09
N PHE A 125 -1.45 -6.20 -4.44
CA PHE A 125 -0.52 -7.28 -4.15
C PHE A 125 0.26 -6.99 -2.86
N SER A 126 0.84 -8.05 -2.28
CA SER A 126 1.81 -8.00 -1.19
C SER A 126 2.86 -9.08 -1.45
N VAL A 127 4.11 -8.79 -1.09
CA VAL A 127 5.23 -9.73 -1.22
C VAL A 127 5.93 -9.84 0.12
N ASN A 128 6.19 -11.06 0.55
CA ASN A 128 6.89 -11.36 1.78
C ASN A 128 8.06 -12.30 1.45
N GLU A 129 9.24 -12.00 1.97
CA GLU A 129 10.43 -12.84 1.85
C GLU A 129 10.37 -13.94 2.92
N ILE A 130 10.69 -15.17 2.53
CA ILE A 130 10.73 -16.31 3.45
C ILE A 130 12.10 -16.33 4.11
N ASP A 131 12.11 -16.14 5.43
CA ASP A 131 13.31 -16.30 6.25
C ASP A 131 13.46 -17.78 6.57
N GLY A 132 14.28 -18.48 5.79
CA GLY A 132 14.52 -19.92 5.96
C GLY A 132 15.56 -20.21 7.04
N GLU A 133 15.25 -21.12 7.97
CA GLU A 133 16.24 -21.69 8.86
C GLU A 133 16.89 -22.93 8.22
N THR A 134 18.18 -22.82 7.91
CA THR A 134 18.99 -23.90 7.31
C THR A 134 19.88 -24.62 8.32
N SER A 135 19.80 -24.23 9.60
CA SER A 135 20.61 -24.73 10.71
C SER A 135 20.32 -26.21 11.06
N ALA A 136 19.07 -26.64 10.86
CA ALA A 136 18.63 -28.00 11.20
C ALA A 136 18.64 -28.95 9.98
N LYS A 137 18.52 -30.25 10.26
CA LYS A 137 18.40 -31.32 9.25
C LYS A 137 17.15 -31.21 8.37
N GLN A 138 16.19 -30.36 8.76
CA GLN A 138 14.95 -30.10 8.05
C GLN A 138 14.81 -28.58 7.85
N TRP A 139 14.53 -28.16 6.62
CA TRP A 139 14.30 -26.76 6.29
C TRP A 139 12.89 -26.36 6.67
N MET A 140 12.76 -25.30 7.47
CA MET A 140 11.49 -24.71 7.89
C MET A 140 11.55 -23.19 7.75
N PRO A 141 10.42 -22.55 7.40
CA PRO A 141 10.33 -21.09 7.46
C PRO A 141 10.37 -20.66 8.93
N ALA A 142 11.36 -19.86 9.30
CA ALA A 142 11.47 -19.28 10.64
C ALA A 142 10.62 -18.01 10.76
N GLY A 143 10.44 -17.28 9.66
CA GLY A 143 9.74 -16.00 9.64
C GLY A 143 9.37 -15.58 8.22
N LEU A 144 8.61 -14.49 8.15
CA LEU A 144 8.35 -13.77 6.92
C LEU A 144 8.72 -12.31 7.11
N SER A 145 9.45 -11.77 6.15
CA SER A 145 9.82 -10.36 6.12
C SER A 145 8.99 -9.62 5.07
N TYR A 146 8.20 -8.63 5.50
CA TYR A 146 7.39 -7.82 4.58
C TYR A 146 8.28 -6.99 3.65
N LEU A 147 8.15 -7.23 2.34
CA LEU A 147 8.90 -6.47 1.34
C LEU A 147 8.13 -5.19 0.99
N GLN A 148 8.73 -4.04 1.29
CA GLN A 148 8.10 -2.76 1.03
C GLN A 148 7.78 -2.60 -0.46
N PRO A 149 6.56 -2.16 -0.83
CA PRO A 149 6.13 -2.08 -2.23
C PRO A 149 6.99 -1.18 -3.12
N TYR A 150 7.72 -0.22 -2.54
CA TYR A 150 8.66 0.62 -3.27
C TYR A 150 9.76 -0.18 -3.99
N TRP A 151 10.21 -1.30 -3.39
CA TRP A 151 11.22 -2.17 -4.00
C TRP A 151 10.69 -2.98 -5.18
N LEU A 152 9.39 -2.90 -5.46
CA LEU A 152 8.74 -3.68 -6.50
C LEU A 152 8.40 -2.80 -7.70
N GLN A 153 8.37 -3.43 -8.87
CA GLN A 153 7.87 -2.83 -10.08
C GLN A 153 7.21 -3.84 -11.00
N ILE A 154 6.41 -3.31 -11.92
CA ILE A 154 5.66 -4.07 -12.92
C ILE A 154 6.07 -3.53 -14.28
N ARG A 155 6.33 -4.42 -15.23
CA ARG A 155 6.64 -4.07 -16.61
C ARG A 155 5.35 -3.88 -17.41
N ARG A 156 5.39 -3.05 -18.46
CA ARG A 156 4.21 -2.78 -19.28
C ARG A 156 3.85 -3.99 -20.14
N GLU A 157 4.85 -4.73 -20.56
CA GLU A 157 4.77 -5.94 -21.39
C GLU A 157 4.22 -7.13 -20.58
N GLU A 158 4.52 -7.16 -19.27
CA GLU A 158 4.15 -8.22 -18.35
C GLU A 158 3.40 -7.64 -17.13
N PRO A 159 2.16 -7.15 -17.30
CA PRO A 159 1.44 -6.40 -16.27
C PRO A 159 0.98 -7.23 -15.07
N GLU A 160 1.14 -8.56 -15.13
CA GLU A 160 0.78 -9.52 -14.09
C GLU A 160 2.01 -10.02 -13.29
N THR A 161 3.23 -9.66 -13.71
CA THR A 161 4.49 -10.13 -13.11
C THR A 161 5.12 -9.02 -12.26
N LEU A 162 5.61 -9.40 -11.07
CA LEU A 162 6.34 -8.51 -10.17
C LEU A 162 7.83 -8.72 -10.33
N TYR A 163 8.57 -7.61 -10.36
CA TYR A 163 10.03 -7.57 -10.42
C TYR A 163 10.57 -6.77 -9.25
N LEU A 164 11.76 -7.17 -8.77
CA LEU A 164 12.51 -6.43 -7.77
C LEU A 164 13.29 -5.31 -8.46
N ARG A 165 13.18 -4.09 -7.94
CA ARG A 165 14.00 -2.96 -8.39
C ARG A 165 15.44 -3.18 -7.93
N THR A 166 16.38 -3.03 -8.84
CA THR A 166 17.83 -3.09 -8.57
C THR A 166 18.53 -1.96 -9.32
N ASP A 167 19.66 -1.49 -8.79
CA ASP A 167 20.41 -0.39 -9.42
C ASP A 167 21.04 -0.82 -10.77
N THR A 168 21.26 -2.11 -10.94
CA THR A 168 21.89 -2.70 -12.12
C THR A 168 20.92 -2.92 -13.28
N ASN A 169 19.62 -3.07 -13.00
CA ASN A 169 18.62 -3.40 -13.99
C ASN A 169 17.42 -2.45 -13.90
N THR A 170 17.31 -1.54 -14.86
CA THR A 170 16.20 -0.59 -14.97
C THR A 170 14.83 -1.26 -15.02
N TYR A 171 14.74 -2.44 -15.65
CA TYR A 171 13.50 -3.21 -15.76
C TYR A 171 13.29 -4.18 -14.59
N GLY A 172 14.23 -4.23 -13.65
CA GLY A 172 14.17 -4.99 -12.40
C GLY A 172 14.40 -6.48 -12.62
N ASP A 173 14.83 -7.14 -11.56
CA ASP A 173 15.15 -8.56 -11.57
C ASP A 173 13.94 -9.41 -11.19
N ALA A 174 13.86 -10.62 -11.73
CA ALA A 174 12.80 -11.54 -11.38
C ALA A 174 12.91 -11.92 -9.90
N LEU A 175 11.77 -12.09 -9.23
CA LEU A 175 11.76 -12.61 -7.87
C LEU A 175 12.40 -14.00 -7.84
N ALA A 176 13.35 -14.20 -6.92
CA ALA A 176 14.05 -15.47 -6.78
C ALA A 176 13.04 -16.61 -6.52
N PRO A 177 13.13 -17.74 -7.26
CA PRO A 177 12.25 -18.87 -7.04
C PRO A 177 12.30 -19.37 -5.59
N TYR A 178 11.14 -19.77 -5.06
CA TYR A 178 10.99 -20.35 -3.71
C TYR A 178 11.39 -19.45 -2.53
N LYS A 179 11.79 -18.20 -2.78
CA LYS A 179 12.21 -17.25 -1.75
C LYS A 179 11.08 -16.33 -1.29
N PHE A 180 10.09 -16.05 -2.14
CA PHE A 180 9.06 -15.05 -1.87
C PHE A 180 7.65 -15.66 -1.90
N ILE A 181 6.80 -15.21 -0.97
CA ILE A 181 5.36 -15.41 -1.00
C ILE A 181 4.73 -14.16 -1.61
N THR A 182 4.04 -14.34 -2.75
CA THR A 182 3.32 -13.25 -3.41
C THR A 182 1.83 -13.47 -3.27
N HIS A 183 1.15 -12.55 -2.58
CA HIS A 183 -0.31 -12.52 -2.53
C HIS A 183 -0.83 -11.49 -3.53
N LYS A 184 -1.68 -11.92 -4.46
CA LYS A 184 -2.30 -11.05 -5.49
C LYS A 184 -3.80 -11.05 -5.29
N ILE A 185 -4.40 -9.86 -5.23
CA ILE A 185 -5.85 -9.69 -5.11
C ILE A 185 -6.38 -9.00 -6.36
N LYS A 186 -7.51 -9.50 -6.83
CA LYS A 186 -8.26 -8.95 -7.96
C LYS A 186 -9.64 -8.48 -7.50
N ALA A 187 -9.68 -7.33 -6.81
CA ALA A 187 -10.94 -6.73 -6.37
C ALA A 187 -11.78 -6.19 -7.54
N LYS A 188 -11.13 -5.90 -8.67
CA LYS A 188 -11.78 -5.57 -9.94
C LYS A 188 -11.00 -6.13 -11.12
N SER A 189 -11.64 -6.20 -12.29
CA SER A 189 -10.97 -6.55 -13.54
C SER A 189 -9.91 -5.50 -13.93
N GLY A 190 -8.80 -5.97 -14.49
CA GLY A 190 -7.68 -5.16 -14.96
C GLY A 190 -6.32 -5.75 -14.58
N VAL A 191 -5.28 -4.94 -14.81
CA VAL A 191 -3.88 -5.23 -14.48
C VAL A 191 -3.64 -5.32 -12.96
N LEU A 192 -2.61 -6.07 -12.56
CA LEU A 192 -2.24 -6.32 -11.16
C LEU A 192 -2.18 -5.05 -10.30
N ILE A 193 -1.47 -4.00 -10.77
CA ILE A 193 -1.32 -2.73 -10.04
C ILE A 193 -2.67 -2.01 -9.78
N ARG A 194 -3.71 -2.35 -10.56
CA ARG A 194 -5.07 -1.79 -10.40
C ARG A 194 -6.04 -2.82 -9.79
N GLY A 195 -5.53 -3.89 -9.20
CA GLY A 195 -6.33 -4.95 -8.56
C GLY A 195 -6.83 -4.60 -7.16
N GLY A 196 -6.19 -3.63 -6.49
CA GLY A 196 -6.53 -3.21 -5.12
C GLY A 196 -7.64 -2.17 -5.00
N LEU A 197 -8.06 -1.90 -3.77
CA LEU A 197 -9.14 -0.95 -3.46
C LEU A 197 -8.71 0.52 -3.46
N ALA A 198 -7.42 0.82 -3.27
CA ALA A 198 -6.93 2.19 -3.09
C ALA A 198 -7.34 3.12 -4.24
N ARG A 199 -7.28 2.63 -5.47
CA ARG A 199 -7.68 3.43 -6.64
C ARG A 199 -9.15 3.85 -6.61
N MET A 200 -10.05 2.98 -6.16
CA MET A 200 -11.48 3.29 -6.07
C MET A 200 -11.75 4.31 -4.97
N ALA A 201 -11.03 4.22 -3.85
CA ALA A 201 -11.14 5.16 -2.75
C ALA A 201 -10.47 6.52 -3.04
N CYS A 202 -9.61 6.62 -4.06
CA CYS A 202 -8.82 7.83 -4.34
C CYS A 202 -9.71 9.07 -4.57
N GLY A 203 -10.82 8.91 -5.29
CA GLY A 203 -11.75 10.02 -5.53
C GLY A 203 -12.31 10.57 -4.23
N ALA A 204 -12.86 9.68 -3.39
CA ALA A 204 -13.42 10.05 -2.10
C ALA A 204 -12.37 10.69 -1.17
N PHE A 205 -11.13 10.18 -1.18
CA PHE A 205 -10.02 10.76 -0.43
C PHE A 205 -9.74 12.21 -0.86
N LEU A 206 -9.61 12.46 -2.17
CA LEU A 206 -9.33 13.82 -2.68
C LEU A 206 -10.46 14.79 -2.35
N PHE A 207 -11.71 14.42 -2.62
CA PHE A 207 -12.86 15.30 -2.35
C PHE A 207 -13.05 15.56 -0.86
N SER A 208 -12.83 14.56 0.00
CA SER A 208 -12.95 14.75 1.45
C SER A 208 -11.91 15.74 1.98
N ASN A 209 -10.67 15.66 1.51
CA ASN A 209 -9.62 16.61 1.92
C ASN A 209 -9.91 18.04 1.43
N TYR A 210 -10.37 18.20 0.19
CA TYR A 210 -10.76 19.52 -0.32
C TYR A 210 -11.95 20.08 0.45
N ALA A 211 -12.98 19.28 0.70
CA ALA A 211 -14.14 19.71 1.46
C ALA A 211 -13.76 20.19 2.87
N ILE A 212 -12.90 19.45 3.60
CA ILE A 212 -12.44 19.86 4.93
C ILE A 212 -11.68 21.19 4.86
N LYS A 213 -10.81 21.36 3.87
CA LYS A 213 -10.06 22.61 3.67
C LYS A 213 -11.00 23.78 3.35
N ASP A 214 -11.99 23.58 2.50
CA ASP A 214 -12.95 24.60 2.13
C ASP A 214 -13.81 25.00 3.33
N TRP A 215 -14.26 24.05 4.14
CA TRP A 215 -14.96 24.31 5.39
C TRP A 215 -14.10 25.08 6.40
N ALA A 216 -12.82 24.74 6.53
CA ALA A 216 -11.90 25.49 7.38
C ALA A 216 -11.71 26.94 6.90
N THR A 217 -11.55 27.14 5.60
CA THR A 217 -11.41 28.47 4.98
C THR A 217 -12.70 29.28 5.14
N PHE A 218 -13.86 28.64 4.96
CA PHE A 218 -15.16 29.25 5.20
C PHE A 218 -15.30 29.69 6.67
N ALA A 219 -14.98 28.80 7.62
CA ALA A 219 -15.04 29.12 9.05
C ALA A 219 -14.10 30.26 9.43
N GLU A 220 -12.93 30.37 8.82
CA GLU A 220 -12.01 31.49 9.05
C GLU A 220 -12.56 32.81 8.49
N ALA A 221 -13.07 32.80 7.26
CA ALA A 221 -13.58 34.00 6.60
C ALA A 221 -14.85 34.54 7.29
N TYR A 222 -15.78 33.66 7.64
CA TYR A 222 -17.06 34.03 8.25
C TYR A 222 -17.04 34.09 9.78
N GLY A 223 -16.01 33.52 10.42
CA GLY A 223 -15.84 33.57 11.87
C GLY A 223 -15.33 34.93 12.38
N ARG A 224 -14.91 35.83 11.49
CA ARG A 224 -14.47 37.18 11.85
C ARG A 224 -15.68 38.12 11.84
N PRO A 225 -16.02 38.79 12.96
CA PRO A 225 -17.13 39.72 12.97
C PRO A 225 -16.84 40.89 12.02
N LEU A 226 -17.73 41.11 11.05
CA LEU A 226 -17.68 42.30 10.20
C LEU A 226 -18.03 43.52 11.06
N ARG A 227 -17.03 44.36 11.34
CA ARG A 227 -17.27 45.68 11.93
C ARG A 227 -17.81 46.61 10.85
N VAL A 228 -19.14 46.67 10.73
CA VAL A 228 -19.81 47.63 9.85
C VAL A 228 -20.12 48.88 10.67
N GLY A 229 -19.39 49.96 10.41
CA GLY A 229 -19.71 51.29 10.94
C GLY A 229 -20.63 52.01 9.96
N THR A 230 -21.85 52.34 10.38
CA THR A 230 -22.74 53.23 9.62
C THR A 230 -22.46 54.67 10.02
N LEU A 231 -22.01 55.48 9.07
CA LEU A 231 -21.95 56.93 9.22
C LEU A 231 -23.33 57.54 8.95
N ALA A 232 -23.74 58.47 9.80
CA ALA A 232 -25.04 59.15 9.68
C ALA A 232 -25.01 60.33 8.69
N ASP A 233 -23.84 60.93 8.48
CA ASP A 233 -23.69 62.10 7.59
C ASP A 233 -23.05 61.71 6.24
N PRO A 234 -23.73 61.96 5.10
CA PRO A 234 -23.16 61.74 3.78
C PRO A 234 -21.87 62.56 3.50
N ALA A 235 -21.66 63.68 4.19
CA ALA A 235 -20.43 64.47 4.07
C ALA A 235 -19.20 63.76 4.67
N GLU A 236 -19.37 63.12 5.82
CA GLU A 236 -18.32 62.34 6.48
C GLU A 236 -18.01 61.04 5.70
N GLN A 237 -19.00 60.47 5.02
CA GLN A 237 -18.84 59.31 4.13
C GLN A 237 -17.93 59.62 2.93
N LYS A 238 -18.05 60.83 2.37
CA LYS A 238 -17.18 61.31 1.29
C LYS A 238 -15.72 61.48 1.74
N LEU A 239 -15.53 61.94 2.97
CA LEU A 239 -14.20 62.10 3.58
C LEU A 239 -13.51 60.76 3.83
N LEU A 240 -14.24 59.75 4.32
CA LEU A 240 -13.72 58.40 4.51
C LEU A 240 -13.32 57.71 3.21
N ASN A 241 -14.09 57.85 2.14
CA ASN A 241 -13.72 57.31 0.83
C ASN A 241 -12.43 57.96 0.31
N THR A 242 -12.27 59.27 0.52
CA THR A 242 -11.06 60.00 0.12
C THR A 242 -9.83 59.58 0.96
N LEU A 243 -10.03 59.28 2.25
CA LEU A 243 -8.98 58.74 3.12
C LEU A 243 -8.63 57.29 2.77
N ALA A 244 -9.61 56.45 2.44
CA ALA A 244 -9.39 55.07 2.02
C ALA A 244 -8.55 55.00 0.73
N ASP A 245 -8.85 55.86 -0.25
CA ASP A 245 -8.07 55.98 -1.49
C ASP A 245 -6.62 56.45 -1.23
N HIS A 246 -6.38 57.22 -0.16
CA HIS A 246 -5.04 57.70 0.22
C HIS A 246 -4.22 56.68 1.03
N PHE A 247 -4.88 55.72 1.70
CA PHE A 247 -4.25 54.71 2.57
C PHE A 247 -4.03 53.35 1.91
N HIS A 248 -4.37 53.19 0.62
CA HIS A 248 -3.82 52.10 -0.20
C HIS A 248 -2.43 52.54 -0.70
N PRO A 249 -1.33 52.03 -0.12
CA PRO A 249 -0.03 52.23 -0.73
C PRO A 249 0.02 51.42 -2.03
N GLU A 250 0.60 52.01 -3.08
CA GLU A 250 1.05 51.27 -4.27
C GLU A 250 1.96 50.09 -3.89
#